data_AF-A0A3P7F4M6-F1
#
_entry.id   AF-A0A3P7F4M6-F1
#
_cell.length_a   1.000
_cell.length_b   1.000
_cell.length_c   1.000
_cell.angle_alpha   90.00
_cell.angle_beta   90.00
_cell.angle_gamma   90.00
#
_symmetry.space_group_name_H-M   'P 1'
#
loop_
_entity.id
_entity.type
_entity.pdbx_description
1 polymer ?
#
loop_
_entity_poly.entity_id
_entity_poly.type
_entity_poly.pdbx_seq_one_letter_code
_entity_poly.pdbx_strand_id
1 'polypeptide(L)' 'MQQREISQTEIQQRFVDCFNRHPCCEAWANLGECRKNRNYMEQYCRAACHICNSTFDTSN' A
#
# COMPACT_ATOMS: atom_id res chain seq x y z
N MET A 1 -34.16 15.40 -3.05
CA MET A 1 -33.38 14.18 -2.72
C MET A 1 -32.22 14.11 -3.70
N GLN A 2 -31.12 14.83 -3.46
CA GLN A 2 -29.91 14.69 -4.30
C GLN A 2 -29.09 13.54 -3.73
N GLN A 3 -29.09 12.40 -4.42
CA GLN A 3 -28.11 11.35 -4.16
C GLN A 3 -26.80 11.85 -4.78
N ARG A 4 -25.79 12.12 -3.94
CA ARG A 4 -24.46 12.47 -4.43
C ARG A 4 -23.85 11.20 -5.02
N GLU A 5 -23.64 11.21 -6.33
CA GLU A 5 -22.92 10.16 -7.03
C GLU A 5 -21.47 10.20 -6.56
N ILE A 6 -21.07 9.21 -5.75
CA ILE A 6 -19.68 9.07 -5.31
C ILE A 6 -18.87 8.77 -6.57
N SER A 7 -18.07 9.75 -7.00
CA SER A 7 -17.21 9.59 -8.16
C SER A 7 -16.26 8.43 -7.92
N GLN A 8 -16.05 7.58 -8.93
CA GLN A 8 -15.17 6.41 -8.85
C GLN A 8 -13.73 6.80 -8.42
N THR A 9 -13.35 8.06 -8.62
CA THR A 9 -12.08 8.65 -8.14
C THR A 9 -12.00 8.76 -6.61
N GLU A 10 -13.12 9.00 -5.92
CA GLU A 10 -13.19 9.11 -4.46
C GLU A 10 -13.15 7.72 -3.80
N ILE A 11 -13.76 6.70 -4.44
CA ILE A 11 -13.71 5.32 -3.93
C ILE A 11 -12.30 4.74 -4.06
N GLN A 12 -11.59 5.02 -5.15
CA GLN A 12 -10.22 4.52 -5.36
C GLN A 12 -9.22 5.00 -4.29
N GLN A 13 -9.42 6.18 -3.70
CA GLN A 13 -8.52 6.70 -2.66
C GLN A 13 -8.68 6.01 -1.30
N ARG A 14 -9.77 5.27 -1.06
CA ARG A 14 -10.09 4.76 0.28
C ARG A 14 -9.46 3.41 0.60
N PHE A 15 -9.08 2.60 -0.38
CA PHE A 15 -8.50 1.28 -0.12
C PHE A 15 -7.20 1.09 -0.91
N VAL A 16 -6.10 1.58 -0.35
CA VAL A 16 -4.77 1.26 -0.86
C VAL A 16 -4.47 -0.18 -0.47
N ASP A 17 -4.46 -1.06 -1.46
CA ASP A 17 -4.11 -2.46 -1.29
C ASP A 17 -2.62 -2.59 -0.90
N CYS A 18 -2.36 -2.69 0.40
CA CYS A 18 -1.01 -2.72 0.93
C CYS A 18 -0.79 -3.89 1.87
N PHE A 19 -0.28 -4.98 1.31
CA PHE A 19 0.14 -6.16 2.03
C PHE A 19 1.31 -6.83 1.30
N ASN A 20 1.96 -7.78 1.98
CA ASN A 20 3.01 -8.60 1.38
C ASN A 20 2.39 -9.73 0.54
N ARG A 21 2.66 -9.72 -0.76
CA ARG A 21 2.22 -10.75 -1.72
C ARG A 21 3.13 -11.98 -1.71
N HIS A 22 4.28 -11.92 -1.04
CA HIS A 22 5.21 -13.04 -0.93
C HIS A 22 5.57 -13.31 0.55
N PRO A 23 5.59 -14.58 1.00
CA PRO A 23 5.91 -14.91 2.40
C PRO A 23 7.32 -14.47 2.82
N CYS A 24 8.27 -14.44 1.87
CA CYS A 24 9.64 -14.00 2.15
C CYS A 24 9.85 -12.48 2.16
N CYS A 25 8.81 -11.67 1.97
CA CYS A 25 8.95 -10.21 1.94
C CYS A 25 9.65 -9.65 3.18
N GLU A 26 9.33 -10.15 4.38
CA GLU A 26 9.97 -9.72 5.63
C GLU A 26 11.47 -10.10 5.67
N ALA A 27 11.80 -11.32 5.24
CA ALA A 27 13.19 -11.77 5.16
C ALA A 27 14.00 -10.92 4.18
N TRP A 28 13.45 -10.60 3.01
CA TRP A 28 14.09 -9.75 2.01
C TRP A 28 14.21 -8.30 2.47
N ALA A 29 13.19 -7.76 3.15
CA ALA A 29 13.26 -6.42 3.74
C ALA A 29 14.40 -6.33 4.76
N ASN A 30 14.55 -7.34 5.63
CA ASN A 30 15.66 -7.42 6.59
C ASN A 30 17.04 -7.52 5.92
N LEU A 31 17.12 -8.09 4.71
CA LEU A 31 18.36 -8.13 3.91
C LEU A 31 18.63 -6.84 3.11
N GLY A 32 17.75 -5.85 3.24
CA GLY A 32 17.84 -4.55 2.57
C GLY A 32 17.33 -4.54 1.13
N GLU A 33 16.54 -5.54 0.71
CA GLU A 33 15.99 -5.62 -0.65
C GLU A 33 15.04 -4.47 -0.97
N CYS A 34 14.43 -3.83 0.03
CA CYS A 34 13.62 -2.63 -0.18
C CYS A 34 14.37 -1.52 -0.94
N ARG A 35 15.70 -1.43 -0.73
CA ARG A 35 16.56 -0.48 -1.44
C ARG A 35 17.25 -1.12 -2.65
N LYS A 36 17.74 -2.35 -2.51
CA LYS A 36 18.50 -3.03 -3.57
C LYS A 36 17.61 -3.47 -4.75
N ASN A 37 16.44 -4.02 -4.44
CA ASN A 37 15.46 -4.51 -5.40
C ASN A 37 14.12 -3.77 -5.21
N ARG A 38 14.22 -2.44 -5.24
CA ARG A 38 13.12 -1.53 -4.94
C ARG A 38 11.87 -1.81 -5.78
N ASN A 39 12.01 -2.00 -7.10
CA ASN A 39 10.87 -2.21 -7.99
C ASN A 39 10.06 -3.46 -7.61
N TYR A 40 10.74 -4.57 -7.32
CA TYR A 40 10.09 -5.81 -6.92
C TYR A 40 9.42 -5.65 -5.56
N MET A 41 10.14 -5.07 -4.60
CA MET A 41 9.63 -4.91 -3.24
C MET A 41 8.48 -3.89 -3.17
N GLU A 42 8.51 -2.82 -3.97
CA GLU A 42 7.41 -1.88 -4.15
C GLU A 42 6.18 -2.52 -4.80
N GLN A 43 6.34 -3.56 -5.60
CA GLN A 43 5.20 -4.23 -6.24
C GLN A 43 4.60 -5.33 -5.37
N TYR A 44 5.45 -6.12 -4.70
CA TYR A 44 5.05 -7.35 -4.02
C TYR A 44 5.22 -7.31 -2.50
N CYS A 45 6.03 -6.40 -1.95
CA CYS A 45 6.43 -6.38 -0.55
C CYS A 45 6.27 -4.99 0.09
N ARG A 46 5.21 -4.27 -0.30
CA ARG A 46 4.96 -2.87 0.14
C ARG A 46 4.89 -2.73 1.64
N ALA A 47 4.25 -3.69 2.32
CA ALA A 47 4.11 -3.68 3.77
C ALA A 47 5.46 -3.90 4.47
N ALA A 48 6.24 -4.89 4.05
CA ALA A 48 7.57 -5.17 4.58
C ALA A 48 8.55 -4.00 4.37
N CYS A 49 8.38 -3.23 3.30
CA CYS A 49 9.19 -2.04 3.04
C CYS A 49 8.61 -0.74 3.57
N HIS A 50 7.51 -0.79 4.31
CA HIS A 50 6.82 0.39 4.86
C HIS A 50 6.46 1.45 3.81
N ILE A 51 6.09 1.01 2.61
CA ILE A 51 5.69 1.87 1.47
C ILE A 51 4.16 2.05 1.44
N CYS A 52 3.46 1.56 2.46
CA CYS A 52 2.01 1.72 2.57
C CYS A 52 1.64 3.18 2.86
N ASN A 53 1.01 3.84 1.89
CA ASN A 53 0.33 5.10 2.12
C ASN A 53 -1.06 4.82 2.70
N SER A 54 -1.20 4.85 4.02
CA SER A 54 -2.52 4.90 4.64
C SER A 54 -3.09 6.31 4.47
N THR A 55 -3.97 6.50 3.51
CA THR A 55 -4.72 7.76 3.31
C THR A 55 -5.90 7.88 4.27
N PHE A 56 -6.04 6.97 5.24
CA PHE A 56 -6.99 7.11 6.33
C PHE A 56 -6.55 8.25 7.24
N ASP A 57 -7.07 9.44 6.96
CA ASP A 57 -7.06 10.53 7.90
C ASP A 57 -7.86 10.10 9.14
N THR A 58 -7.15 9.95 10.25
CA THR A 58 -7.73 9.60 11.56
C THR A 58 -8.00 10.85 12.40
N SER A 59 -7.85 12.05 11.83
CA SER A 59 -8.27 13.27 12.50
C SER A 59 -9.81 13.31 12.58
N ASN A 60 -10.30 13.16 13.80
CA ASN A 60 -11.69 13.19 14.21
C ASN A 60 -12.05 14.59 14.76
#